data_AF-A0A924FVQ7-F1
#
_entry.id   AF-A0A924FVQ7-F1
#
_cell.length_a   1.000
_cell.length_b   1.000
_cell.length_c   1.000
_cell.angle_alpha   90.00
_cell.angle_beta   90.00
_cell.angle_gamma   90.00
#
_symmetry.space_group_name_H-M   'P 1'
#
loop_
_entity.id
_entity.type
_entity.pdbx_description
1 polymer ?
#
loop_
_entity_poly.entity_id
_entity_poly.type
_entity_poly.pdbx_seq_one_letter_code
_entity_poly.pdbx_strand_id
1 'polypeptide(L)'
;VGGDLIQSGKLRALAVTGNARLPQLPDVPTFAEAGLPGFVYDSWFGMMAAAATPKAIVNQIARDLAEVMADPAIGKQYAAQGVTLTTSTPEAFETELRSDAERYGKVVVAAESATR
;
A
#
# COMPACT_ATOMS: atom_id res chain seq x y z
N VAL A 1 10.98 -1.55 3.42
CA VAL A 1 10.62 -2.58 4.44
C VAL A 1 11.77 -3.59 4.51
N GLY A 2 12.02 -4.28 5.63
CA GLY A 2 13.24 -5.08 5.91
C GLY A 2 13.50 -6.32 5.04
N GLY A 3 13.24 -6.27 3.73
CA GLY A 3 13.49 -7.33 2.76
C GLY A 3 14.92 -7.84 2.80
N ASP A 4 15.91 -6.95 2.84
CA ASP A 4 17.32 -7.33 2.95
C ASP A 4 17.61 -8.12 4.23
N LEU A 5 16.98 -7.76 5.35
CA LEU A 5 17.15 -8.47 6.61
C LEU A 5 16.49 -9.86 6.58
N ILE A 6 15.39 -10.01 5.84
CA ILE A 6 14.72 -11.29 5.62
C ILE A 6 15.58 -12.17 4.69
N GLN A 7 16.03 -11.63 3.56
CA GLN A 7 16.87 -12.32 2.60
C GLN A 7 18.24 -12.69 3.18
N SER A 8 18.81 -11.85 4.05
CA SER A 8 20.06 -12.14 4.76
C SER A 8 19.87 -13.11 5.94
N GLY A 9 18.66 -13.60 6.19
CA GLY A 9 18.34 -14.53 7.28
C GLY A 9 18.40 -13.94 8.68
N LYS A 10 18.52 -12.61 8.81
CA LYS A 10 18.53 -11.92 10.13
C LYS A 10 17.12 -11.76 10.69
N LEU A 11 16.11 -11.78 9.83
CA LEU A 11 14.69 -11.80 10.18
C LEU A 11 14.00 -12.99 9.52
N ARG A 12 13.01 -13.54 10.21
CA ARG A 12 12.08 -14.52 9.63
C ARG A 12 10.72 -13.87 9.45
N ALA A 13 10.32 -13.67 8.21
CA ALA A 13 8.96 -13.23 7.89
C ALA A 13 7.96 -14.36 8.19
N LEU A 14 6.86 -14.04 8.87
CA LEU A 14 5.82 -15.02 9.24
C LEU A 14 4.68 -15.03 8.23
N ALA A 15 4.23 -13.85 7.84
CA ALA A 15 3.24 -13.65 6.79
C ALA A 15 3.37 -12.24 6.22
N VAL A 16 2.94 -12.04 4.98
CA VAL A 16 2.72 -10.71 4.38
C VAL A 16 1.28 -10.27 4.62
N THR A 17 1.09 -8.96 4.74
CA THR A 17 -0.20 -8.35 5.10
C THR A 17 -1.13 -8.15 3.90
N GLY A 18 -0.60 -8.10 2.68
CA GLY A 18 -1.39 -7.93 1.47
C GLY A 18 -2.23 -9.16 1.10
N ASN A 19 -3.09 -8.99 0.10
CA ASN A 19 -3.99 -10.05 -0.37
C ASN A 19 -3.28 -11.16 -1.18
N ALA A 20 -2.03 -10.93 -1.58
CA ALA A 20 -1.21 -11.84 -2.36
C ALA A 20 0.24 -11.85 -1.83
N ARG A 21 0.96 -12.93 -2.15
CA ARG A 21 2.39 -13.02 -1.84
C ARG A 21 3.18 -11.97 -2.61
N LEU A 22 4.23 -11.48 -1.99
CA LEU A 22 5.16 -10.56 -2.63
C LEU A 22 6.10 -11.35 -3.56
N PRO A 23 6.31 -10.92 -4.83
CA PRO A 23 7.22 -11.61 -5.76
C PRO A 23 8.64 -11.81 -5.22
N GLN A 24 9.12 -10.88 -4.39
CA GLN A 24 10.43 -10.91 -3.74
C GLN A 24 10.48 -11.79 -2.47
N LEU A 25 9.33 -12.26 -1.99
CA LEU A 25 9.19 -13.17 -0.84
C LEU A 25 8.17 -14.30 -1.16
N PRO A 26 8.40 -15.11 -2.21
CA PRO A 26 7.41 -16.06 -2.72
C PRO A 26 7.08 -17.19 -1.73
N ASP A 27 7.98 -17.48 -0.80
CA ASP A 27 7.82 -18.52 0.23
C ASP A 27 7.09 -18.01 1.48
N VAL A 28 6.89 -16.70 1.61
CA VAL A 28 6.20 -16.11 2.76
C VAL A 28 4.69 -16.07 2.45
N PRO A 29 3.85 -16.75 3.25
CA PRO A 29 2.42 -16.79 3.01
C PRO A 29 1.75 -15.45 3.28
N THR A 30 0.52 -15.25 2.80
CA THR A 30 -0.34 -14.18 3.30
C THR A 30 -0.91 -14.55 4.67
N PHE A 31 -1.44 -13.58 5.43
CA PHE A 31 -2.18 -13.92 6.66
C PHE A 31 -3.43 -14.78 6.39
N ALA A 32 -4.07 -14.59 5.23
CA ALA A 32 -5.20 -15.41 4.80
C ALA A 32 -4.79 -16.88 4.62
N GLU A 33 -3.64 -17.14 3.99
CA GLU A 33 -3.06 -18.49 3.85
C GLU A 33 -2.57 -19.06 5.19
N ALA A 34 -2.15 -18.20 6.11
CA ALA A 34 -1.67 -18.58 7.44
C ALA A 34 -2.79 -18.82 8.48
N GLY A 35 -4.06 -18.86 8.05
CA GLY A 35 -5.20 -19.20 8.91
C GLY A 35 -5.93 -18.00 9.52
N LEU A 36 -5.66 -16.78 9.04
CA LEU A 36 -6.37 -15.56 9.43
C LEU A 36 -7.17 -14.99 8.23
N PRO A 37 -8.25 -15.68 7.79
CA PRO A 37 -9.03 -15.25 6.64
C PRO A 37 -9.65 -13.86 6.91
N GLY A 38 -9.48 -12.93 5.97
CA GLY A 38 -9.97 -11.55 6.08
C GLY A 38 -8.95 -10.56 6.65
N PHE A 39 -7.79 -11.02 7.13
CA PHE A 39 -6.69 -10.12 7.44
C PHE A 39 -5.98 -9.70 6.15
N VAL A 40 -6.29 -8.49 5.70
CA VAL A 40 -5.62 -7.82 4.58
C VAL A 40 -5.30 -6.40 4.99
N TYR A 41 -4.05 -6.01 4.95
CA TYR A 41 -3.61 -4.65 5.22
C TYR A 41 -2.51 -4.29 4.22
N ASP A 42 -2.84 -3.41 3.28
CA ASP A 42 -1.89 -2.85 2.34
C ASP A 42 -1.77 -1.35 2.61
N SER A 43 -0.55 -0.90 2.88
CA SER A 43 -0.26 0.52 3.03
C SER A 43 -0.03 1.13 1.66
N TRP A 44 -0.68 2.25 1.38
CA TRP A 44 -0.45 3.06 0.19
C TRP A 44 0.18 4.41 0.54
N PHE A 45 0.77 5.03 -0.48
CA PHE A 45 1.20 6.42 -0.45
C PHE A 45 0.50 7.15 -1.60
N GLY A 46 0.17 8.42 -1.39
CA GLY A 46 -0.45 9.25 -2.41
C GLY A 46 -0.16 10.72 -2.23
N MET A 47 -0.55 11.51 -3.23
CA MET A 47 -0.37 12.96 -3.23
C MET A 47 -1.71 13.66 -3.02
N MET A 48 -1.68 14.73 -2.22
CA MET A 48 -2.84 15.58 -1.96
C MET A 48 -2.50 17.02 -2.32
N ALA A 49 -3.49 17.76 -2.80
CA ALA A 49 -3.40 19.18 -3.07
C ALA A 49 -4.46 19.94 -2.24
N ALA A 50 -4.34 21.26 -2.15
CA ALA A 50 -5.34 22.08 -1.48
C ALA A 50 -6.72 21.89 -2.13
N ALA A 51 -7.80 21.91 -1.32
CA ALA A 51 -9.17 21.65 -1.79
C ALA A 51 -9.62 22.58 -2.94
N ALA A 52 -9.10 23.81 -3.00
CA ALA A 52 -9.40 24.79 -4.04
C ALA A 52 -8.55 24.62 -5.32
N THR A 53 -7.68 23.59 -5.40
CA THR A 53 -6.83 23.37 -6.57
C THR A 53 -7.71 23.03 -7.79
N PRO A 54 -7.56 23.74 -8.93
CA PRO A 54 -8.37 23.46 -10.11
C PRO A 54 -8.21 22.02 -10.60
N LYS A 55 -9.31 21.38 -11.00
CA LYS A 55 -9.31 19.98 -11.49
C LYS A 55 -8.33 19.75 -12.64
N ALA A 56 -8.15 20.74 -13.51
CA ALA A 56 -7.17 20.65 -14.60
C ALA A 56 -5.73 20.45 -14.10
N ILE A 57 -5.35 21.10 -13.00
CA ILE A 57 -4.01 20.97 -12.38
C ILE A 57 -3.87 19.61 -11.70
N VAL A 58 -4.89 19.17 -10.95
CA VAL A 58 -4.92 17.83 -10.32
C VAL A 58 -4.75 16.74 -11.37
N ASN A 59 -5.48 16.85 -12.49
CA ASN A 59 -5.39 15.91 -13.59
C ASN A 59 -4.01 15.94 -14.28
N GLN A 60 -3.38 17.11 -14.38
CA GLN A 60 -2.03 17.21 -14.92
C GLN A 60 -1.02 16.50 -14.03
N ILE A 61 -1.04 16.78 -12.72
CA ILE A 61 -0.17 16.14 -11.73
C ILE A 61 -0.34 14.62 -11.75
N ALA A 62 -1.58 14.13 -11.84
CA ALA A 62 -1.85 12.69 -11.89
C ALA A 62 -1.27 12.03 -13.16
N ARG A 63 -1.35 12.72 -14.31
CA ARG A 63 -0.72 12.25 -15.56
C ARG A 63 0.80 12.22 -15.44
N ASP A 64 1.40 13.30 -14.96
CA ASP A 64 2.85 13.41 -14.82
C ASP A 64 3.39 12.35 -13.85
N LEU A 65 2.69 12.11 -12.75
CA LEU A 65 3.02 11.04 -11.80
C LEU A 65 2.97 9.66 -12.48
N ALA A 66 1.91 9.39 -13.25
CA ALA A 66 1.78 8.11 -13.94
C ALA A 66 2.91 7.89 -14.95
N GLU A 67 3.33 8.94 -15.65
CA GLU A 67 4.47 8.88 -16.58
C GLU A 67 5.79 8.57 -15.86
N VAL A 68 6.08 9.27 -14.75
CA VAL A 68 7.29 9.02 -13.96
C VAL A 68 7.30 7.61 -13.36
N MET A 69 6.16 7.14 -12.86
CA MET A 69 6.06 5.80 -12.26
C MET A 69 6.13 4.67 -13.30
N ALA A 70 5.91 4.98 -14.58
CA ALA A 70 6.10 4.03 -15.68
C ALA A 70 7.58 3.83 -16.06
N ASP A 71 8.50 4.66 -15.55
CA ASP A 71 9.94 4.48 -15.78
C ASP A 71 10.44 3.18 -15.12
N PRO A 72 10.97 2.21 -15.89
CA PRO A 72 11.49 0.96 -15.35
C PRO A 72 12.62 1.14 -14.32
N ALA A 73 13.41 2.21 -14.40
CA ALA A 73 14.46 2.51 -13.42
C ALA A 73 13.85 2.84 -12.05
N ILE A 74 12.80 3.64 -12.04
CA ILE A 74 12.02 3.95 -10.83
C ILE A 74 11.37 2.67 -10.29
N GLY A 75 10.72 1.89 -11.15
CA GLY A 75 10.16 0.58 -10.78
C GLY A 75 11.16 -0.35 -10.08
N LYS A 76 12.38 -0.48 -10.63
CA LYS A 76 13.44 -1.30 -10.04
C LYS A 76 13.87 -0.78 -8.67
N GLN A 77 14.04 0.54 -8.52
CA GLN A 77 14.47 1.15 -7.27
C GLN A 77 13.45 0.95 -6.14
N TYR A 78 12.16 1.07 -6.45
CA TYR A 78 11.09 0.85 -5.46
C TYR A 78 10.87 -0.64 -5.16
N ALA A 79 10.95 -1.50 -6.16
CA ALA A 79 10.87 -2.95 -5.97
C ALA A 79 11.97 -3.46 -5.03
N ALA A 80 13.20 -2.94 -5.15
CA ALA A 80 14.31 -3.26 -4.25
C ALA A 80 14.03 -2.90 -2.79
N GLN A 81 13.15 -1.92 -2.53
CA GLN A 81 12.74 -1.49 -1.19
C GLN A 81 11.48 -2.23 -0.68
N GLY A 82 10.96 -3.15 -1.50
CA GLY A 82 9.74 -3.90 -1.25
C GLY A 82 8.46 -3.12 -1.52
N VAL A 83 8.52 -2.06 -2.35
CA VAL A 83 7.36 -1.26 -2.74
C VAL A 83 6.89 -1.68 -4.12
N THR A 84 5.61 -2.01 -4.23
CA THR A 84 4.94 -2.20 -5.52
C THR A 84 4.44 -0.84 -5.98
N LEU A 85 4.93 -0.37 -7.13
CA LEU A 85 4.41 0.86 -7.72
C LEU A 85 3.04 0.62 -8.31
N THR A 86 2.09 1.43 -7.88
CA THR A 86 0.74 1.49 -8.43
C THR A 86 0.41 2.95 -8.73
N THR A 87 -0.35 3.16 -9.80
CA THR A 87 -0.87 4.47 -10.19
C THR A 87 -2.36 4.35 -10.38
N SER A 88 -3.11 5.38 -10.00
CA SER A 88 -4.56 5.43 -10.15
C SER A 88 -5.00 6.79 -10.69
N THR A 89 -6.30 6.93 -10.97
CA THR A 89 -6.90 8.24 -11.24
C THR A 89 -7.16 9.00 -9.94
N PRO A 90 -7.26 10.34 -9.97
CA PRO A 90 -7.65 11.12 -8.80
C PRO A 90 -8.95 10.61 -8.15
N GLU A 91 -9.96 10.27 -8.95
CA GLU A 91 -11.25 9.76 -8.48
C GLU A 91 -11.15 8.37 -7.83
N ALA A 92 -10.31 7.49 -8.38
CA ALA A 92 -10.05 6.18 -7.78
C ALA A 92 -9.29 6.32 -6.46
N PHE A 93 -8.31 7.22 -6.39
CA PHE A 93 -7.58 7.49 -5.17
C PHE A 93 -8.46 8.12 -4.07
N GLU A 94 -9.38 9.03 -4.43
CA GLU A 94 -10.36 9.56 -3.48
C GLU A 94 -11.23 8.44 -2.89
N THR A 95 -11.65 7.49 -3.73
CA THR A 95 -12.43 6.34 -3.31
C THR A 95 -11.66 5.47 -2.32
N GLU A 96 -10.39 5.16 -2.63
CA GLU A 96 -9.50 4.40 -1.76
C GLU A 96 -9.32 5.10 -0.40
N LEU A 97 -8.99 6.40 -0.43
CA LEU A 97 -8.79 7.22 0.77
C LEU A 97 -10.03 7.21 1.68
N ARG A 98 -11.23 7.35 1.09
CA ARG A 98 -12.49 7.35 1.83
C ARG A 98 -12.79 5.98 2.43
N SER A 99 -12.63 4.93 1.63
CA SER A 99 -12.86 3.55 2.08
C SER A 99 -11.95 3.18 3.25
N ASP A 100 -10.67 3.54 3.17
CA ASP A 100 -9.71 3.28 4.22
C ASP A 100 -9.96 4.13 5.47
N ALA A 101 -10.32 5.40 5.32
CA ALA A 101 -10.69 6.23 6.47
C ALA A 101 -11.88 5.63 7.24
N GLU A 102 -12.90 5.14 6.54
CA GLU A 102 -14.05 4.47 7.15
C GLU A 102 -13.65 3.14 7.81
N ARG A 103 -12.83 2.34 7.13
CA ARG A 103 -12.37 1.05 7.61
C ARG A 103 -11.54 1.19 8.88
N TYR A 104 -10.53 2.05 8.87
CA TYR A 104 -9.64 2.23 10.02
C TYR A 104 -10.33 2.98 11.16
N GLY A 105 -11.28 3.87 10.87
CA GLY A 105 -12.14 4.45 11.91
C GLY A 105 -12.85 3.38 12.74
N LYS A 106 -13.41 2.34 12.09
CA LYS A 106 -14.01 1.19 12.79
C LYS A 106 -13.00 0.39 13.59
N VAL A 107 -11.77 0.20 13.07
CA VAL A 107 -10.69 -0.51 13.77
C VAL A 107 -10.29 0.22 15.04
N VAL A 108 -10.12 1.55 14.99
CA VAL A 108 -9.77 2.36 16.17
C VAL A 108 -10.85 2.22 17.25
N VAL A 109 -12.13 2.41 16.89
CA VAL A 109 -13.25 2.27 17.85
C VAL A 109 -13.30 0.87 18.45
N ALA A 110 -13.11 -0.17 17.64
CA ALA A 110 -13.11 -1.55 18.13
C ALA A 110 -11.93 -1.83 19.07
N ALA A 111 -10.74 -1.33 18.75
CA ALA A 111 -9.54 -1.49 19.56
C ALA A 111 -9.65 -0.77 20.91
N GLU A 112 -10.21 0.44 20.92
CA GLU A 112 -10.49 1.17 22.16
C GLU A 112 -11.51 0.44 23.03
N SER A 113 -12.55 -0.13 22.41
CA SER A 113 -13.59 -0.88 23.12
C SER A 113 -13.09 -2.21 23.70
N ALA A 114 -12.10 -2.84 23.05
CA ALA A 114 -11.49 -4.08 23.54
C ALA A 114 -10.50 -3.86 24.70
N THR A 115 -10.08 -2.60 24.94
CA THR A 115 -9.12 -2.24 25.99
C THR A 115 -9.81 -1.80 27.29
N ARG A 116 -11.15 -1.61 27.28
CA ARG A 116 -11.97 -1.31 28.46
C ARG A 116 -12.65 -2.58 28.98
#